data_AF-A0A7S3LAY1-F1
#
_entry.id   AF-A0A7S3LAY1-F1
#
_cell.length_a   1.000
_cell.length_b   1.000
_cell.length_c   1.000
_cell.angle_alpha   90.00
_cell.angle_beta   90.00
_cell.angle_gamma   90.00
#
_symmetry.space_group_name_H-M   'P 1'
#
loop_
_entity.id
_entity.type
_entity.pdbx_description
1 polymer ?
#
loop_
_entity_poly.entity_id
_entity_poly.type
_entity_poly.pdbx_seq_one_letter_code
_entity_poly.pdbx_strand_id
1 'polypeptide(L)'
;MPSEEQPVSELGQLCMKGDVEALRAFLLQQQQQQDNLDDVTLAVTWTDQDDKVLESPPLFICIDYGHVECVRLLLDHATTTTTTTTHVNTSLDLVNEPDDNGYTPAQWAAWKGSVEMLQLLID
;
A
#
# COMPACT_ATOMS: atom_id res chain seq x y z
N MET A 1 22.54 6.07 20.92
CA MET A 1 22.95 6.02 19.50
C MET A 1 21.78 5.37 18.78
N PRO A 2 21.13 6.08 17.86
CA PRO A 2 19.86 5.66 17.28
C PRO A 2 20.06 4.36 16.53
N SER A 3 19.20 3.39 16.82
CA SER A 3 19.13 2.13 16.10
C SER A 3 18.90 2.45 14.64
N GLU A 4 19.88 2.11 13.80
CA GLU A 4 19.70 2.01 12.36
C GLU A 4 18.80 0.81 12.09
N GLU A 5 17.50 1.00 12.35
CA GLU A 5 16.46 0.15 11.81
C GLU A 5 16.55 0.33 10.29
N GLN A 6 16.95 -0.74 9.61
CA GLN A 6 16.84 -0.89 8.17
C GLN A 6 15.47 -0.36 7.72
N PRO A 7 15.32 0.19 6.50
CA PRO A 7 14.11 0.89 6.07
C PRO A 7 12.91 -0.07 6.06
N VAL A 8 12.29 -0.26 7.22
CA VAL A 8 10.86 -0.49 7.35
C VAL A 8 10.26 0.76 6.75
N SER A 9 10.05 0.71 5.42
CA SER A 9 9.72 1.84 4.56
C SER A 9 8.80 2.78 5.30
N GLU A 10 9.20 4.04 5.45
CA GLU A 10 8.45 5.06 6.20
C GLU A 10 6.95 5.03 5.85
N LEU A 11 6.65 4.71 4.59
CA LEU A 11 5.32 4.41 4.05
C LEU A 11 4.57 3.28 4.80
N GLY A 12 5.20 2.14 5.08
CA GLY A 12 4.62 1.05 5.88
C GLY A 12 4.28 1.47 7.31
N GLN A 13 5.15 2.26 7.96
CA GLN A 13 4.86 2.79 9.31
C GLN A 13 3.68 3.77 9.31
N LEU A 14 3.58 4.62 8.28
CA LEU A 14 2.45 5.52 8.10
C LEU A 14 1.14 4.74 7.87
N CYS A 15 1.21 3.66 7.08
CA CYS A 15 0.09 2.74 6.87
C CYS A 15 -0.32 2.04 8.16
N MET A 16 0.61 1.57 9.00
CA MET A 16 0.33 0.96 10.31
C MET A 16 -0.32 1.95 11.29
N LYS A 17 0.10 3.22 11.24
CA LYS A 17 -0.46 4.27 12.10
C LYS A 17 -1.83 4.74 11.64
N GLY A 18 -2.17 4.52 10.36
CA GLY A 18 -3.40 5.02 9.74
C GLY A 18 -3.40 6.53 9.54
N ASP A 19 -2.22 7.16 9.45
CA ASP A 19 -2.08 8.61 9.35
C ASP A 19 -2.19 9.07 7.90
N VAL A 20 -3.44 9.24 7.46
CA VAL A 20 -3.85 9.58 6.08
C VAL A 20 -3.16 10.85 5.58
N GLU A 21 -3.06 11.88 6.43
CA GLU A 21 -2.46 13.17 6.04
C GLU A 21 -0.95 13.05 5.84
N ALA A 22 -0.27 12.35 6.74
CA ALA A 22 1.15 12.09 6.64
C ALA A 22 1.47 11.19 5.43
N LEU A 23 0.64 10.16 5.18
CA LEU A 23 0.76 9.31 3.99
C LEU A 23 0.62 10.12 2.70
N ARG A 24 -0.40 10.99 2.62
CA ARG A 24 -0.61 11.87 1.47
C ARG A 24 0.56 12.84 1.26
N ALA A 25 1.04 13.44 2.35
CA ALA A 25 2.18 14.35 2.29
C ALA A 25 3.44 13.63 1.80
N PHE A 26 3.68 12.40 2.26
CA PHE A 26 4.79 11.56 1.83
C PHE A 26 4.69 11.21 0.33
N LEU A 27 3.52 10.78 -0.14
CA LEU A 27 3.29 10.48 -1.56
C LEU A 27 3.49 11.71 -2.47
N LEU A 28 3.02 12.88 -2.04
CA LEU A 28 3.25 14.15 -2.75
C LEU A 28 4.73 14.56 -2.76
N GLN A 29 5.45 14.29 -1.67
CA GLN A 29 6.88 14.57 -1.56
C GLN A 29 7.70 13.67 -2.50
N GLN A 30 7.36 12.37 -2.56
CA GLN A 30 7.99 11.41 -3.49
C GLN A 30 7.72 11.78 -4.96
N GLN A 31 6.52 12.27 -5.28
CA GLN A 31 6.19 12.73 -6.63
C GLN A 31 7.07 13.89 -7.13
N GLN A 32 7.52 14.78 -6.22
CA GLN A 32 8.40 15.90 -6.60
C GLN A 32 9.85 15.45 -6.86
N GLN A 33 10.26 14.31 -6.32
CA GLN A 33 11.55 13.66 -6.59
C GLN A 33 11.37 12.68 -7.76
N GLN A 34 11.24 13.23 -8.96
CA GLN A 34 11.04 12.49 -10.21
C GLN A 34 12.25 11.58 -10.55
N ASP A 35 12.35 10.39 -9.93
CA ASP A 35 13.08 9.22 -10.45
C ASP A 35 12.81 7.86 -9.73
N ASN A 36 11.73 7.69 -8.97
CA ASN A 36 11.46 6.38 -8.35
C ASN A 36 9.95 6.09 -8.23
N LEU A 37 9.29 5.96 -9.39
CA LEU A 37 7.84 5.75 -9.51
C LEU A 37 7.41 4.28 -9.42
N ASP A 38 8.33 3.38 -9.07
CA ASP A 38 8.07 1.94 -8.89
C ASP A 38 7.89 1.55 -7.40
N ASP A 39 7.94 2.52 -6.47
CA ASP A 39 8.05 2.30 -5.03
C ASP A 39 6.71 2.01 -4.31
N VAL A 40 5.58 2.46 -4.85
CA VAL A 40 4.25 2.17 -4.25
C VAL A 40 3.78 0.72 -4.51
N THR A 41 4.37 0.07 -5.51
CA THR A 41 4.25 -1.37 -5.78
C THR A 41 5.34 -2.18 -5.08
N LEU A 42 6.36 -1.53 -4.49
CA LEU A 42 7.44 -2.26 -3.82
C LEU A 42 6.85 -2.97 -2.61
N ALA A 43 7.05 -4.29 -2.56
CA ALA A 43 6.74 -5.07 -1.39
C ALA A 43 7.57 -4.52 -0.23
N VAL A 44 6.89 -4.01 0.79
CA VAL A 44 7.54 -3.52 2.01
C VAL A 44 7.55 -4.65 3.01
N THR A 45 8.63 -4.79 3.75
CA THR A 45 8.67 -5.73 4.88
C THR A 45 8.02 -5.07 6.09
N TRP A 46 7.00 -5.69 6.66
CA TRP A 46 6.28 -5.21 7.85
C TRP A 46 5.93 -6.37 8.78
N THR A 47 5.56 -6.04 10.01
CA THR A 47 5.16 -7.02 11.03
C THR A 47 3.67 -6.90 11.28
N ASP A 48 2.96 -8.01 11.07
CA ASP A 48 1.51 -8.12 11.28
C ASP A 48 1.13 -8.18 12.77
N GLN A 49 -0.16 -8.10 13.08
CA GLN A 49 -0.71 -8.21 14.43
C GLN A 49 -0.34 -9.53 15.14
N ASP A 50 -0.02 -10.57 14.38
CA ASP A 50 0.45 -11.87 14.86
C ASP A 50 1.99 -11.95 15.00
N ASP A 51 2.71 -10.82 15.04
CA ASP A 51 4.19 -10.73 15.08
C ASP A 51 4.87 -11.45 13.90
N LYS A 52 4.14 -11.66 12.80
CA LYS A 52 4.64 -12.31 11.59
C LYS A 52 5.23 -11.25 10.67
N VAL A 53 6.50 -11.44 10.30
CA VAL A 53 7.15 -10.62 9.27
C VAL A 53 6.64 -11.05 7.90
N LEU A 54 6.02 -10.12 7.19
CA LEU A 54 5.47 -10.29 5.85
C LEU A 54 6.14 -9.29 4.91
N GLU A 55 6.34 -9.69 3.67
CA GLU A 55 6.73 -8.80 2.59
C GLU A 55 5.54 -8.69 1.64
N SER A 56 4.91 -7.52 1.64
CA SER A 56 3.78 -7.27 0.75
C SER A 56 3.62 -5.78 0.47
N PRO A 57 2.92 -5.42 -0.61
CA PRO A 57 2.64 -4.03 -0.91
C PRO A 57 1.99 -3.32 0.28
N PRO A 58 2.27 -2.01 0.48
CA PRO A 58 1.75 -1.25 1.62
C PRO A 58 0.23 -1.17 1.69
N LEU A 59 -0.44 -1.46 0.57
CA LEU A 59 -1.89 -1.65 0.51
C LEU A 59 -2.38 -2.73 1.49
N PHE A 60 -1.65 -3.84 1.62
CA PHE A 60 -1.99 -4.94 2.53
C PHE A 60 -1.96 -4.51 3.99
N ILE A 61 -1.01 -3.66 4.37
CA ILE A 61 -0.92 -3.08 5.72
C ILE A 61 -2.21 -2.31 6.02
N CYS A 62 -2.63 -1.42 5.12
CA CYS A 62 -3.86 -0.67 5.33
C CYS A 62 -5.08 -1.58 5.44
N ILE A 63 -5.12 -2.69 4.69
CA ILE A 63 -6.21 -3.66 4.77
C ILE A 63 -6.20 -4.40 6.10
N ASP A 64 -5.02 -4.80 6.57
CA ASP A 64 -4.86 -5.51 7.83
C ASP A 64 -5.37 -4.70 9.02
N TYR A 65 -4.97 -3.42 9.06
CA TYR A 65 -5.33 -2.48 10.11
C TYR A 65 -6.70 -1.83 9.92
N GLY A 66 -7.39 -2.06 8.80
CA GLY A 66 -8.73 -1.51 8.55
C GLY A 66 -8.75 -0.05 8.06
N HIS A 67 -7.64 0.47 7.55
CA HIS A 67 -7.50 1.87 7.13
C HIS A 67 -7.99 2.11 5.71
N VAL A 68 -9.32 2.11 5.58
CA VAL A 68 -10.07 2.36 4.33
C VAL A 68 -9.60 3.61 3.58
N GLU A 69 -9.43 4.74 4.28
CA GLU A 69 -9.04 6.00 3.62
C GLU A 69 -7.58 5.99 3.11
N CYS A 70 -6.68 5.29 3.80
CA CYS A 70 -5.31 5.09 3.30
C CYS A 70 -5.30 4.24 2.02
N VAL A 71 -6.14 3.19 1.95
CA VAL A 71 -6.34 2.38 0.74
C VAL A 71 -6.82 3.25 -0.41
N ARG A 72 -7.81 4.12 -0.17
CA ARG A 72 -8.33 5.04 -1.20
C ARG A 72 -7.24 6.00 -1.69
N LEU A 73 -6.45 6.58 -0.80
CA LEU A 73 -5.34 7.44 -1.20
C LEU A 73 -4.30 6.72 -2.05
N LEU A 74 -3.91 5.51 -1.66
CA LEU A 74 -2.94 4.71 -2.43
C LEU A 74 -3.48 4.38 -3.81
N LEU A 75 -4.77 4.02 -3.92
CA LEU A 75 -5.43 3.72 -5.19
C LEU A 75 -5.59 4.97 -6.08
N ASP A 76 -6.00 6.11 -5.50
CA ASP A 76 -6.09 7.39 -6.19
C ASP A 76 -4.72 7.83 -6.72
N HIS A 77 -3.65 7.65 -5.94
CA HIS A 77 -2.30 7.95 -6.38
C HIS A 77 -1.81 7.00 -7.49
N ALA A 78 -2.10 5.70 -7.39
CA ALA A 78 -1.73 4.70 -8.41
C ALA A 78 -2.48 4.87 -9.74
N THR A 79 -3.70 5.43 -9.71
CA THR A 79 -4.47 5.75 -10.92
C THR A 79 -4.02 7.06 -11.57
N THR A 80 -3.63 8.05 -10.76
CA THR A 80 -3.20 9.39 -11.24
C THR A 80 -1.91 9.34 -12.07
N THR A 81 -0.99 8.42 -11.75
CA THR A 81 0.29 8.22 -12.45
C THR A 81 0.16 7.63 -13.86
N THR A 82 -1.02 7.16 -14.26
CA THR A 82 -1.25 6.53 -15.58
C THR A 82 -1.46 7.51 -16.73
N THR A 83 -1.66 8.80 -16.45
CA THR A 83 -2.10 9.77 -17.47
C THR A 83 -0.99 10.34 -18.35
N THR A 84 0.30 10.10 -18.07
CA THR A 84 1.40 10.79 -18.78
C THR A 84 2.45 9.93 -19.48
N THR A 85 2.44 8.59 -19.37
CA THR A 85 3.48 7.79 -20.07
C THR A 85 2.97 6.48 -20.63
N THR A 86 3.34 6.23 -21.88
CA THR A 86 3.03 5.12 -22.79
C THR A 86 3.52 3.73 -22.34
N HIS A 87 3.23 3.32 -21.10
CA HIS A 87 3.29 1.92 -20.69
C HIS A 87 1.98 1.57 -20.00
N VAL A 88 1.09 0.96 -20.78
CA VAL A 88 -0.12 0.30 -20.28
C VAL A 88 0.30 -0.90 -19.42
N ASN A 89 -0.38 -1.12 -18.30
CA ASN A 89 -0.37 -2.33 -17.44
C ASN A 89 0.41 -2.29 -16.11
N THR A 90 0.32 -1.21 -15.32
CA THR A 90 0.80 -1.26 -13.91
C THR A 90 -0.25 -0.85 -12.87
N SER A 91 -1.42 -0.36 -13.29
CA SER A 91 -2.40 0.27 -12.37
C SER A 91 -3.54 -0.68 -11.92
N LEU A 92 -3.71 -1.84 -12.58
CA LEU A 92 -4.75 -2.82 -12.24
C LEU A 92 -4.24 -4.08 -11.54
N ASP A 93 -2.91 -4.23 -11.44
CA ASP A 93 -2.35 -5.43 -10.83
C ASP A 93 -2.21 -5.29 -9.30
N LEU A 94 -2.09 -4.11 -8.71
CA LEU A 94 -1.96 -3.98 -7.24
C LEU A 94 -3.12 -4.61 -6.43
N VAL A 95 -4.35 -4.58 -6.97
CA VAL A 95 -5.54 -5.21 -6.36
C VAL A 95 -5.67 -6.71 -6.68
N ASN A 96 -4.97 -7.18 -7.72
CA ASN A 96 -4.94 -8.58 -8.16
C ASN A 96 -3.61 -9.28 -7.81
N GLU A 97 -2.61 -8.53 -7.35
CA GLU A 97 -1.27 -9.00 -7.01
C GLU A 97 -1.38 -9.73 -5.69
N PRO A 98 -1.07 -11.03 -5.68
CA PRO A 98 -1.04 -11.77 -4.43
C PRO A 98 0.16 -11.30 -3.59
N ASP A 99 -0.01 -11.35 -2.27
CA ASP A 99 1.12 -11.31 -1.34
C ASP A 99 2.01 -12.55 -1.49
N ASP A 100 3.09 -12.59 -0.71
CA ASP A 100 4.00 -13.76 -0.61
C ASP A 100 3.28 -15.07 -0.24
N ASN A 101 2.11 -14.98 0.37
CA ASN A 101 1.28 -16.11 0.74
C ASN A 101 0.28 -16.52 -0.36
N GLY A 102 0.26 -15.84 -1.51
CA GLY A 102 -0.64 -16.11 -2.61
C GLY A 102 -2.02 -15.44 -2.48
N TYR A 103 -2.20 -14.56 -1.49
CA TYR A 103 -3.48 -13.92 -1.20
C TYR A 103 -3.54 -12.52 -1.80
N THR A 104 -4.62 -12.27 -2.53
CA THR A 104 -4.94 -10.94 -3.06
C THR A 104 -5.45 -10.01 -1.95
N PRO A 105 -5.35 -8.68 -2.14
CA PRO A 105 -5.93 -7.68 -1.25
C PRO A 105 -7.41 -7.91 -0.98
N ALA A 106 -8.17 -8.33 -2.00
CA ALA A 106 -9.59 -8.65 -1.85
C ALA A 106 -9.82 -9.86 -0.92
N GLN A 107 -8.97 -10.89 -0.99
CA GLN A 107 -9.05 -12.03 -0.06
C GLN A 107 -8.73 -11.61 1.38
N TRP A 108 -7.75 -10.72 1.59
CA TRP A 108 -7.46 -10.14 2.90
C TRP A 108 -8.65 -9.34 3.45
N ALA A 109 -9.23 -8.46 2.64
CA ALA A 109 -10.40 -7.68 3.03
C ALA A 109 -11.61 -8.57 3.37
N ALA A 110 -11.79 -9.66 2.61
CA ALA A 110 -12.80 -10.67 2.89
C ALA A 110 -12.53 -11.42 4.21
N TRP A 111 -11.27 -11.77 4.49
CA TRP A 111 -10.87 -12.45 5.72
C TRP A 111 -11.07 -11.57 6.96
N LYS A 112 -10.77 -10.27 6.85
CA LYS A 112 -11.07 -9.28 7.89
C LYS A 112 -12.56 -8.97 8.03
N GLY A 113 -13.40 -9.38 7.07
CA GLY A 113 -14.84 -9.13 7.07
C GLY A 113 -15.22 -7.69 6.73
N SER A 114 -14.32 -6.92 6.11
CA SER A 114 -14.56 -5.51 5.79
C SER A 114 -15.23 -5.38 4.42
N VAL A 115 -16.56 -5.30 4.42
CA VAL A 115 -17.37 -5.14 3.19
C VAL A 115 -17.05 -3.82 2.47
N GLU A 116 -16.83 -2.75 3.23
CA GLU A 116 -16.46 -1.44 2.68
C GLU A 116 -15.12 -1.49 1.94
N MET A 117 -14.13 -2.19 2.51
CA MET A 117 -12.82 -2.35 1.89
C MET A 117 -12.87 -3.23 0.64
N LEU A 118 -13.65 -4.32 0.68
CA LEU A 118 -13.92 -5.14 -0.50
C LEU A 118 -14.57 -4.32 -1.61
N GLN A 119 -15.53 -3.46 -1.25
CA GLN A 119 -16.20 -2.62 -2.23
C GLN A 119 -15.21 -1.67 -2.89
N LEU A 120 -14.31 -1.04 -2.13
CA LEU A 120 -13.27 -0.16 -2.68
C LEU A 120 -12.22 -0.86 -3.54
N LEU A 121 -11.96 -2.15 -3.28
CA LEU A 121 -11.02 -2.94 -4.09
C LEU A 121 -11.65 -3.48 -5.38
N ILE A 122 -12.98 -3.51 -5.47
CA ILE A 122 -13.75 -4.06 -6.60
C ILE A 122 -14.32 -2.94 -7.51
N ASP A 123 -14.52 -1.74 -6.97
CA ASP A 123 -15.07 -0.55 -7.67
C ASP A 123 -14.07 0.05 -8.67
#